data_AF-A0A7L3MQX1-F1
#
_entry.id   AF-A0A7L3MQX1-F1
#
_cell.length_a   1.000
_cell.length_b   1.000
_cell.length_c   1.000
_cell.angle_alpha   90.00
_cell.angle_beta   90.00
_cell.angle_gamma   90.00
#
_symmetry.space_group_name_H-M   'P 1'
#
loop_
_entity.id
_entity.type
_entity.pdbx_description
1 polymer ?
#
loop_
_entity_poly.entity_id
_entity_poly.type
_entity_poly.pdbx_seq_one_letter_code
_entity_poly.pdbx_strand_id
1 'polypeptide(L)'
;SHPLLCPPGIKCGGVLSAPSGNFSSPNFPGLYPYETECTWLIVVAEGSSVLLSFSHFELEYHDTCAYDYLQVYNGAARDRGNLLGTFCGHSPPPPFSSSWHVMAVVFRSDRHVAKHGFAAAYKKGSGEVWWSLGIHPSVLFHSPHHPCLLADACGGQLTGLSGEITSPRYPESYPNDAECRWSIGGASGGGPLTLVFADFQMEGGQGCGFDYVALFDGPTVSAPRLGRYCGSARPPRTISSTPHLLIIFKSDFNIGGRGFKAHFYSAGECQEVFTTIKGNFSSPQYPNFYPNNLKCQWSIQLPLGYRVKVFFLDMELEGRSSLTGGCDYDHLSAFDGGSENGSLLGRWCGRESLAPVTSHSNRLLLVLHTDRNTAKRGFSISYVG
;
A
#
# COMPACT_ATOMS: atom_id res chain seq x y z
N SER A 1 -13.74 56.29 3.89
CA SER A 1 -12.64 55.36 4.14
C SER A 1 -13.11 54.24 5.06
N HIS A 2 -13.64 53.18 4.46
CA HIS A 2 -13.73 51.80 4.97
C HIS A 2 -14.46 50.99 3.88
N PRO A 3 -13.82 50.06 3.16
CA PRO A 3 -14.54 49.00 2.48
C PRO A 3 -14.81 47.91 3.52
N LEU A 4 -16.04 47.85 4.03
CA LEU A 4 -17.09 46.92 3.60
C LEU A 4 -16.76 45.47 3.97
N LEU A 5 -17.35 45.07 5.10
CA LEU A 5 -17.58 43.71 5.56
C LEU A 5 -18.18 42.85 4.43
N CYS A 6 -17.64 41.64 4.23
CA CYS A 6 -18.30 40.61 3.43
C CYS A 6 -19.14 39.69 4.34
N PRO A 7 -20.48 39.71 4.23
CA PRO A 7 -21.34 38.52 4.29
C PRO A 7 -21.92 38.27 2.88
N PRO A 8 -22.41 37.09 2.42
CA PRO A 8 -22.36 35.69 2.86
C PRO A 8 -21.56 34.77 1.87
N GLY A 9 -21.28 33.52 2.25
CA GLY A 9 -20.82 32.45 1.32
C GLY A 9 -19.30 32.34 1.12
N ILE A 10 -18.56 31.98 2.18
CA ILE A 10 -17.11 31.77 2.09
C ILE A 10 -16.83 30.44 1.38
N LYS A 11 -16.39 30.48 0.12
CA LYS A 11 -15.65 29.39 -0.52
C LYS A 11 -14.16 29.58 -0.24
N CYS A 12 -13.71 29.01 0.87
CA CYS A 12 -12.30 28.92 1.25
C CYS A 12 -11.61 27.75 0.52
N GLY A 13 -10.29 27.77 0.45
CA GLY A 13 -9.53 26.79 -0.32
C GLY A 13 -8.84 27.39 -1.55
N GLY A 14 -8.44 26.54 -2.50
CA GLY A 14 -7.80 26.92 -3.75
C GLY A 14 -6.73 25.93 -4.21
N VAL A 15 -6.11 26.20 -5.36
CA VAL A 15 -4.96 25.43 -5.86
C VAL A 15 -3.68 26.05 -5.31
N LEU A 16 -2.83 25.24 -4.68
CA LEU A 16 -1.56 25.63 -4.09
C LEU A 16 -0.43 25.01 -4.92
N SER A 17 0.26 25.82 -5.73
CA SER A 17 1.22 25.32 -6.74
C SER A 17 2.69 25.64 -6.45
N ALA A 18 2.98 26.34 -5.36
CA ALA A 18 4.36 26.68 -5.00
C ALA A 18 5.11 25.44 -4.49
N PRO A 19 6.46 25.41 -4.50
CA PRO A 19 7.23 24.31 -3.92
C PRO A 19 7.06 24.16 -2.40
N SER A 20 6.56 25.17 -1.72
CA SER A 20 6.11 25.11 -0.32
C SER A 20 5.14 26.24 -0.04
N GLY A 21 4.39 26.12 1.04
CA GLY A 21 3.49 27.17 1.50
C GLY A 21 2.71 26.79 2.74
N ASN A 22 2.00 27.76 3.30
CA ASN A 22 1.17 27.58 4.48
C ASN A 22 -0.30 27.88 4.14
N PHE A 23 -1.23 27.20 4.79
CA PHE A 23 -2.66 27.46 4.70
C PHE A 23 -3.34 27.08 6.02
N SER A 24 -4.52 27.63 6.28
CA SER A 24 -5.23 27.43 7.54
C SER A 24 -6.73 27.37 7.32
N SER A 25 -7.46 26.91 8.34
CA SER A 25 -8.91 27.12 8.40
C SER A 25 -9.24 28.62 8.33
N PRO A 26 -10.46 28.99 7.86
CA PRO A 26 -10.87 30.38 7.86
C PRO A 26 -10.83 30.97 9.28
N ASN A 27 -10.48 32.25 9.36
CA ASN A 27 -10.34 33.02 10.60
C ASN A 27 -9.24 32.59 11.57
N PHE A 28 -8.44 31.54 11.28
CA PHE A 28 -7.34 31.11 12.15
C PHE A 28 -6.42 32.28 12.55
N PRO A 29 -6.08 32.47 13.84
CA PRO A 29 -6.30 31.58 14.99
C PRO A 29 -7.65 31.77 15.71
N GLY A 30 -8.56 32.60 15.18
CA GLY A 30 -9.94 32.71 15.65
C GLY A 30 -10.81 31.52 15.24
N LEU A 31 -12.07 31.51 15.71
CA LEU A 31 -13.00 30.42 15.45
C LEU A 31 -13.37 30.32 13.97
N TYR A 32 -13.34 29.10 13.41
CA TYR A 32 -13.82 28.89 12.04
C TYR A 32 -15.35 29.11 11.93
N PRO A 33 -15.88 29.49 10.77
CA PRO A 33 -17.32 29.64 10.57
C PRO A 33 -18.04 28.29 10.52
N TYR A 34 -19.31 28.27 10.89
CA TYR A 34 -20.23 27.14 10.68
C TYR A 34 -20.51 26.92 9.18
N GLU A 35 -21.03 25.74 8.84
CA GLU A 35 -21.45 25.32 7.50
C GLU A 35 -20.43 25.63 6.40
N THR A 36 -19.15 25.49 6.75
CA THR A 36 -18.04 25.84 5.87
C THR A 36 -17.53 24.57 5.20
N GLU A 37 -17.29 24.62 3.89
CA GLU A 37 -16.49 23.62 3.18
C GLU A 37 -15.34 24.31 2.46
N CYS A 38 -14.11 24.00 2.86
CA CYS A 38 -12.91 24.45 2.18
C CYS A 38 -12.25 23.30 1.45
N THR A 39 -11.61 23.58 0.31
CA THR A 39 -10.79 22.59 -0.37
C THR A 39 -9.50 23.18 -0.89
N TRP A 40 -8.38 22.61 -0.46
CA TRP A 40 -7.07 22.89 -1.02
C TRP A 40 -6.62 21.75 -1.92
N LEU A 41 -6.21 22.07 -3.14
CA LEU A 41 -5.54 21.14 -4.05
C LEU A 41 -4.08 21.56 -4.14
N ILE A 42 -3.18 20.77 -3.56
CA ILE A 42 -1.74 21.03 -3.58
C ILE A 42 -1.15 20.33 -4.79
N VAL A 43 -0.47 21.07 -5.66
CA VAL A 43 0.16 20.57 -6.89
C VAL A 43 1.60 21.04 -6.92
N VAL A 44 2.55 20.15 -6.64
CA VAL A 44 3.98 20.44 -6.76
C VAL A 44 4.52 19.96 -8.12
N ALA A 45 5.80 20.18 -8.40
CA ALA A 45 6.40 19.74 -9.66
C ALA A 45 6.27 18.21 -9.86
N GLU A 46 6.03 17.80 -11.10
CA GLU A 46 5.95 16.39 -11.49
C GLU A 46 7.22 15.61 -11.08
N GLY A 47 7.06 14.33 -10.77
CA GLY A 47 8.15 13.48 -10.24
C GLY A 47 8.54 13.75 -8.79
N SER A 48 7.77 14.56 -8.06
CA SER A 48 7.96 14.87 -6.64
C SER A 48 6.79 14.38 -5.79
N SER A 49 6.91 14.47 -4.46
CA SER A 49 5.81 14.24 -3.52
C SER A 49 5.41 15.53 -2.79
N VAL A 50 4.22 15.56 -2.21
CA VAL A 50 3.77 16.62 -1.30
C VAL A 50 3.96 16.12 0.12
N LEU A 51 4.72 16.86 0.93
CA LEU A 51 4.84 16.66 2.36
C LEU A 51 3.95 17.70 3.05
N LEU A 52 2.90 17.26 3.74
CA LEU A 52 1.95 18.09 4.47
C LEU A 52 2.16 17.92 5.98
N SER A 53 2.11 18.99 6.76
CA SER A 53 2.17 18.95 8.22
C SER A 53 1.24 19.99 8.85
N PHE A 54 0.89 19.77 10.12
CA PHE A 54 0.03 20.66 10.89
C PHE A 54 0.80 21.20 12.10
N SER A 55 0.73 22.52 12.29
CA SER A 55 1.30 23.22 13.45
C SER A 55 0.25 23.50 14.54
N HIS A 56 -1.03 23.50 14.16
CA HIS A 56 -2.17 23.65 15.06
C HIS A 56 -3.35 22.85 14.53
N PHE A 57 -4.17 22.28 15.41
CA PHE A 57 -5.39 21.59 15.04
C PHE A 57 -6.39 21.54 16.20
N GLU A 58 -7.56 22.12 15.98
CA GLU A 58 -8.63 22.16 16.95
C GLU A 58 -9.97 22.25 16.22
N LEU A 59 -10.67 21.12 16.07
CA LEU A 59 -12.01 21.00 15.51
C LEU A 59 -12.98 20.44 16.56
N GLU A 60 -14.29 20.55 16.34
CA GLU A 60 -15.27 19.85 17.15
C GLU A 60 -14.98 18.35 17.19
N TYR A 61 -15.03 17.75 18.38
CA TYR A 61 -14.76 16.33 18.56
C TYR A 61 -16.03 15.49 18.39
N HIS A 62 -15.90 14.38 17.67
CA HIS A 62 -16.88 13.30 17.65
C HIS A 62 -16.13 11.98 17.40
N ASP A 63 -16.60 10.87 17.99
CA ASP A 63 -15.92 9.56 17.91
C ASP A 63 -15.66 9.08 16.46
N THR A 64 -16.51 9.52 15.53
CA THR A 64 -16.39 9.22 14.08
C THR A 64 -16.12 10.45 13.22
N CYS A 65 -15.85 11.62 13.83
CA CYS A 65 -15.71 12.91 13.15
C CYS A 65 -16.90 13.23 12.22
N ALA A 66 -18.12 13.00 12.73
CA ALA A 66 -19.36 13.17 11.96
C ALA A 66 -19.82 14.63 11.84
N TYR A 67 -19.35 15.50 12.73
CA TYR A 67 -19.65 16.94 12.73
C TYR A 67 -18.57 17.67 11.91
N ASP A 68 -17.64 18.34 12.58
CA ASP A 68 -16.53 19.03 11.93
C ASP A 68 -15.37 18.08 11.66
N TYR A 69 -14.78 18.18 10.48
CA TYR A 69 -13.67 17.33 10.11
C TYR A 69 -12.73 17.94 9.07
N LEU A 70 -11.49 17.45 9.10
CA LEU A 70 -10.50 17.62 8.04
C LEU A 70 -10.23 16.27 7.38
N GLN A 71 -10.39 16.18 6.07
CA GLN A 71 -10.02 15.02 5.26
C GLN A 71 -8.77 15.32 4.42
N VAL A 72 -7.86 14.37 4.37
CA VAL A 72 -6.64 14.45 3.54
C VAL A 72 -6.69 13.30 2.53
N TYR A 73 -6.39 13.59 1.26
CA TYR A 73 -6.45 12.63 0.16
C TYR A 73 -5.12 12.53 -0.58
N ASN A 74 -4.73 11.31 -0.93
CA ASN A 74 -3.51 10.93 -1.65
C ASN A 74 -3.61 11.18 -3.17
N GLY A 75 -4.07 12.36 -3.55
CA GLY A 75 -4.30 12.73 -4.95
C GLY A 75 -5.38 13.80 -5.07
N ALA A 76 -5.81 14.08 -6.30
CA ALA A 76 -6.85 15.08 -6.57
C ALA A 76 -8.28 14.55 -6.31
N ALA A 77 -8.48 13.23 -6.42
CA ALA A 77 -9.80 12.62 -6.34
C ALA A 77 -10.23 12.41 -4.88
N ARG A 78 -11.47 12.79 -4.56
CA ARG A 78 -12.07 12.70 -3.21
C ARG A 78 -12.89 11.44 -3.02
N ASP A 79 -12.37 10.31 -3.50
CA ASP A 79 -12.97 9.01 -3.28
C ASP A 79 -12.36 8.30 -2.06
N ARG A 80 -13.00 7.22 -1.61
CA ARG A 80 -12.55 6.46 -0.43
C ARG A 80 -11.19 5.77 -0.64
N GLY A 81 -10.81 5.45 -1.87
CA GLY A 81 -9.54 4.79 -2.17
C GLY A 81 -8.34 5.73 -2.03
N ASN A 82 -8.57 7.04 -2.16
CA ASN A 82 -7.56 8.07 -1.99
C ASN A 82 -7.57 8.72 -0.60
N LEU A 83 -8.54 8.44 0.27
CA LEU A 83 -8.64 9.08 1.58
C LEU A 83 -7.52 8.58 2.52
N LEU A 84 -6.59 9.47 2.89
CA LEU A 84 -5.54 9.21 3.88
C LEU A 84 -6.05 9.26 5.32
N GLY A 85 -7.11 10.04 5.56
CA GLY A 85 -7.81 10.04 6.85
C GLY A 85 -8.80 11.18 7.02
N THR A 86 -9.66 11.04 8.03
CA THR A 86 -10.62 12.04 8.50
C THR A 86 -10.26 12.38 9.95
N PHE A 87 -10.10 13.66 10.27
CA PHE A 87 -9.56 14.13 11.55
C PHE A 87 -10.46 15.18 12.17
N CYS A 88 -10.60 15.16 13.49
CA CYS A 88 -11.37 16.12 14.27
C CYS A 88 -10.86 16.15 15.73
N GLY A 89 -11.40 17.03 16.58
CA GLY A 89 -10.90 17.21 17.94
C GLY A 89 -9.62 18.05 18.04
N HIS A 90 -8.85 17.84 19.10
CA HIS A 90 -7.72 18.71 19.51
C HIS A 90 -6.33 18.12 19.21
N SER A 91 -6.25 16.91 18.67
CA SER A 91 -4.99 16.24 18.38
C SER A 91 -4.55 16.54 16.93
N PRO A 92 -3.39 17.16 16.70
CA PRO A 92 -2.93 17.47 15.36
C PRO A 92 -2.70 16.21 14.53
N PRO A 93 -3.15 16.19 13.25
CA PRO A 93 -2.92 15.06 12.39
C PRO A 93 -1.43 14.77 12.17
N PRO A 94 -1.12 13.52 11.82
CA PRO A 94 0.17 13.14 11.21
C PRO A 94 0.68 14.11 10.15
N PRO A 95 2.00 14.33 10.00
CA PRO A 95 2.52 14.68 8.70
C PRO A 95 2.20 13.60 7.66
N PHE A 96 1.78 14.02 6.47
CA PHE A 96 1.47 13.15 5.35
C PHE A 96 2.48 13.31 4.23
N SER A 97 2.75 12.23 3.49
CA SER A 97 3.37 12.30 2.17
C SER A 97 2.39 11.78 1.14
N SER A 98 2.20 12.49 0.04
CA SER A 98 1.51 11.93 -1.12
C SER A 98 2.42 10.97 -1.88
N SER A 99 1.83 10.04 -2.61
CA SER A 99 2.53 9.13 -3.53
C SER A 99 2.96 9.81 -4.84
N TRP A 100 2.39 10.98 -5.14
CA TRP A 100 2.64 11.75 -6.38
C TRP A 100 2.69 13.25 -6.10
N HIS A 101 2.77 14.05 -7.16
CA HIS A 101 2.89 15.51 -7.09
C HIS A 101 1.58 16.23 -6.70
N VAL A 102 0.52 15.50 -6.33
CA VAL A 102 -0.80 16.07 -6.01
C VAL A 102 -1.35 15.51 -4.70
N MET A 103 -1.97 16.39 -3.89
CA MET A 103 -2.67 16.06 -2.65
C MET A 103 -3.89 16.97 -2.49
N ALA A 104 -5.03 16.46 -2.01
CA ALA A 104 -6.20 17.27 -1.70
C ALA A 104 -6.49 17.28 -0.19
N VAL A 105 -6.88 18.44 0.34
CA VAL A 105 -7.26 18.63 1.75
C VAL A 105 -8.64 19.29 1.77
N VAL A 106 -9.56 18.70 2.52
CA VAL A 106 -10.96 19.14 2.61
C VAL A 106 -11.30 19.40 4.06
N PHE A 107 -11.69 20.63 4.40
CA PHE A 107 -12.22 20.96 5.71
C PHE A 107 -13.73 21.14 5.60
N ARG A 108 -14.49 20.57 6.54
CA ARG A 108 -15.93 20.78 6.65
C ARG A 108 -16.32 21.09 8.09
N SER A 109 -17.21 22.05 8.27
CA SER A 109 -17.92 22.29 9.53
C SER A 109 -19.43 22.16 9.39
N ASP A 110 -20.09 21.80 10.49
CA ASP A 110 -21.53 21.67 10.61
C ASP A 110 -22.19 22.99 11.09
N ARG A 111 -23.45 22.95 11.54
CA ARG A 111 -24.22 24.14 11.95
C ARG A 111 -23.90 24.66 13.36
N HIS A 112 -23.16 23.90 14.16
CA HIS A 112 -22.97 24.16 15.58
C HIS A 112 -21.48 24.04 15.93
N VAL A 113 -21.11 24.48 17.13
CA VAL A 113 -19.77 24.33 17.77
C VAL A 113 -18.54 24.57 16.87
N ALA A 114 -17.98 25.77 16.95
CA ALA A 114 -16.73 26.10 16.27
C ALA A 114 -15.56 26.10 17.26
N LYS A 115 -14.38 25.74 16.76
CA LYS A 115 -13.10 25.75 17.49
C LYS A 115 -12.08 26.61 16.74
N HIS A 116 -10.86 26.72 17.28
CA HIS A 116 -9.80 27.57 16.73
C HIS A 116 -9.25 27.09 15.37
N GLY A 117 -9.61 25.89 14.92
CA GLY A 117 -9.28 25.40 13.60
C GLY A 117 -7.85 24.89 13.48
N PHE A 118 -7.27 24.97 12.28
CA PHE A 118 -5.97 24.39 12.01
C PHE A 118 -5.07 25.31 11.21
N ALA A 119 -3.76 25.11 11.37
CA ALA A 119 -2.73 25.73 10.55
C ALA A 119 -1.79 24.65 9.98
N ALA A 120 -1.70 24.59 8.67
CA ALA A 120 -0.98 23.59 7.91
C ALA A 120 0.13 24.20 7.06
N ALA A 121 1.17 23.43 6.82
CA ALA A 121 2.26 23.76 5.92
C ALA A 121 2.49 22.60 4.96
N TYR A 122 2.82 22.90 3.71
CA TYR A 122 3.20 21.91 2.73
C TYR A 122 4.56 22.25 2.12
N LYS A 123 5.29 21.22 1.69
CA LYS A 123 6.53 21.36 0.93
C LYS A 123 6.66 20.24 -0.09
N LYS A 124 7.32 20.53 -1.20
CA LYS A 124 7.78 19.58 -2.20
C LYS A 124 8.79 18.65 -1.54
N GLY A 125 8.48 17.37 -1.46
CA GLY A 125 9.45 16.33 -1.19
C GLY A 125 10.36 16.14 -2.40
N SER A 126 11.66 16.01 -2.19
CA SER A 126 12.55 15.54 -3.25
C SER A 126 12.16 14.12 -3.61
N GLY A 127 11.97 13.83 -4.90
CA GLY A 127 11.88 12.46 -5.43
C GLY A 127 13.23 11.73 -5.34
N GLU A 128 13.98 11.97 -4.27
CA GLU A 128 15.28 11.39 -4.02
C GLU A 128 15.11 10.09 -3.24
N VAL A 129 15.59 9.06 -3.90
CA VAL A 129 15.68 7.70 -3.44
C VAL A 129 16.73 7.64 -2.33
N TRP A 130 16.30 7.56 -1.07
CA TRP A 130 17.17 7.41 0.11
C TRP A 130 17.80 6.01 0.20
N TRP A 131 18.49 5.54 -0.84
CA TRP A 131 19.37 4.37 -0.72
C TRP A 131 20.74 4.50 -1.40
N SER A 132 21.12 5.65 -1.96
CA SER A 132 22.30 5.70 -2.85
C SER A 132 23.60 6.29 -2.29
N LEU A 133 23.77 6.65 -1.01
CA LEU A 133 25.08 7.16 -0.52
C LEU A 133 25.60 6.70 0.85
N GLY A 134 25.02 5.66 1.48
CA GLY A 134 25.72 4.88 2.52
C GLY A 134 26.50 5.66 3.61
N ILE A 135 25.85 6.51 4.41
CA ILE A 135 26.44 7.05 5.65
C ILE A 135 25.46 6.85 6.82
N HIS A 136 25.90 6.09 7.82
CA HIS A 136 25.18 5.78 9.06
C HIS A 136 25.07 7.00 9.99
N PRO A 137 24.03 7.11 10.84
CA PRO A 137 23.76 8.28 11.66
C PRO A 137 24.56 8.20 12.96
N SER A 138 25.52 9.10 13.15
CA SER A 138 26.24 9.23 14.42
C SER A 138 26.79 10.64 14.62
N VAL A 139 25.95 11.67 14.79
CA VAL A 139 26.27 12.78 15.72
C VAL A 139 24.99 13.47 16.23
N LEU A 140 24.61 13.08 17.44
CA LEU A 140 24.08 13.88 18.57
C LEU A 140 23.37 15.22 18.28
N PHE A 141 22.14 15.35 18.79
CA PHE A 141 21.86 16.36 19.82
C PHE A 141 20.84 15.83 20.85
N HIS A 142 21.25 15.92 22.12
CA HIS A 142 20.48 15.61 23.32
C HIS A 142 19.47 16.73 23.64
N SER A 143 18.21 16.39 23.94
CA SER A 143 17.57 16.70 25.24
C SER A 143 16.10 16.25 25.29
N PRO A 144 15.55 16.03 26.51
CA PRO A 144 14.40 15.16 26.78
C PRO A 144 13.06 15.88 26.60
N HIS A 145 11.99 15.09 26.52
CA HIS A 145 10.60 15.43 26.19
C HIS A 145 10.25 15.25 24.70
N HIS A 146 10.17 13.98 24.29
CA HIS A 146 9.43 13.57 23.09
C HIS A 146 7.93 13.51 23.42
N PRO A 147 7.07 14.33 22.78
CA PRO A 147 5.66 14.00 22.61
C PRO A 147 5.57 12.90 21.53
N CYS A 148 4.65 11.96 21.73
CA CYS A 148 4.42 10.80 20.87
C CYS A 148 4.46 11.13 19.37
N LEU A 149 5.50 10.64 18.69
CA LEU A 149 5.63 10.60 17.24
C LEU A 149 4.71 9.50 16.72
N LEU A 150 3.53 9.91 16.29
CA LEU A 150 2.84 9.40 15.13
C LEU A 150 3.50 8.24 14.35
N ALA A 151 3.25 7.00 14.78
CA ALA A 151 3.71 5.81 14.06
C ALA A 151 2.79 4.59 14.22
N ASP A 152 1.49 4.73 14.52
CA ASP A 152 0.70 3.54 14.91
C ASP A 152 -0.62 3.29 14.16
N ALA A 153 -0.94 4.05 13.10
CA ALA A 153 -2.05 3.66 12.23
C ALA A 153 -1.57 2.64 11.19
N CYS A 154 -1.98 1.39 11.34
CA CYS A 154 -1.62 0.27 10.48
C CYS A 154 -2.80 -0.70 10.28
N GLY A 155 -2.82 -1.42 9.17
CA GLY A 155 -3.98 -2.21 8.77
C GLY A 155 -4.68 -1.66 7.52
N GLY A 156 -5.92 -2.08 7.31
CA GLY A 156 -6.79 -1.59 6.23
C GLY A 156 -7.69 -2.68 5.65
N GLN A 157 -8.55 -2.26 4.73
CA GLN A 157 -9.30 -3.17 3.85
C GLN A 157 -8.44 -3.42 2.60
N LEU A 158 -8.18 -4.70 2.31
CA LEU A 158 -7.37 -5.11 1.16
C LEU A 158 -8.29 -5.82 0.17
N THR A 159 -8.47 -5.18 -0.98
CA THR A 159 -9.24 -5.73 -2.11
C THR A 159 -8.28 -6.05 -3.24
N GLY A 160 -8.25 -7.30 -3.70
CA GLY A 160 -7.35 -7.73 -4.76
C GLY A 160 -7.22 -9.25 -4.82
N LEU A 161 -6.70 -9.76 -5.94
CA LEU A 161 -6.41 -11.18 -6.12
C LEU A 161 -5.05 -11.57 -5.53
N SER A 162 -4.20 -10.61 -5.20
CA SER A 162 -2.96 -10.79 -4.47
C SER A 162 -2.62 -9.52 -3.67
N GLY A 163 -1.68 -9.64 -2.74
CA GLY A 163 -1.12 -8.47 -2.07
C GLY A 163 -0.07 -8.83 -1.02
N GLU A 164 0.60 -7.80 -0.51
CA GLU A 164 1.63 -7.89 0.53
C GLU A 164 1.16 -7.16 1.79
N ILE A 165 1.52 -7.71 2.95
CA ILE A 165 1.20 -7.19 4.27
C ILE A 165 2.45 -7.28 5.14
N THR A 166 2.80 -6.18 5.80
CA THR A 166 3.92 -6.11 6.72
C THR A 166 3.49 -5.57 8.08
N SER A 167 4.20 -5.96 9.14
CA SER A 167 4.11 -5.27 10.42
C SER A 167 4.62 -3.82 10.30
N PRO A 168 4.17 -2.89 11.17
CA PRO A 168 4.65 -1.52 11.14
C PRO A 168 6.18 -1.48 11.28
N ARG A 169 6.82 -0.61 10.50
CA ARG A 169 8.28 -0.40 10.46
C ARG A 169 9.12 -1.57 9.94
N TYR A 170 8.53 -2.70 9.52
CA TYR A 170 9.28 -3.83 8.94
C TYR A 170 10.30 -3.37 7.87
N PRO A 171 11.57 -3.84 7.89
CA PRO A 171 12.12 -4.90 8.74
C PRO A 171 12.66 -4.42 10.12
N GLU A 172 12.47 -3.15 10.46
CA GLU A 172 12.80 -2.63 11.79
C GLU A 172 11.83 -3.15 12.85
N SER A 173 12.23 -3.02 14.12
CA SER A 173 11.41 -3.47 15.24
C SER A 173 10.04 -2.77 15.24
N TYR A 174 8.96 -3.55 15.32
CA TYR A 174 7.60 -2.97 15.36
C TYR A 174 7.36 -2.18 16.66
N PRO A 175 6.42 -1.21 16.67
CA PRO A 175 6.08 -0.46 17.87
C PRO A 175 5.46 -1.33 18.95
N ASN A 176 5.71 -0.96 20.20
CA ASN A 176 4.97 -1.49 21.35
C ASN A 176 3.54 -0.92 21.34
N ASP A 177 2.60 -1.60 21.99
CA ASP A 177 1.19 -1.22 22.11
C ASP A 177 0.47 -1.02 20.76
N ALA A 178 0.99 -1.62 19.69
CA ALA A 178 0.43 -1.50 18.36
C ALA A 178 -0.71 -2.49 18.15
N GLU A 179 -1.75 -2.06 17.43
CA GLU A 179 -2.82 -2.94 16.96
C GLU A 179 -3.12 -2.66 15.48
N CYS A 180 -2.76 -3.59 14.61
CA CYS A 180 -3.08 -3.52 13.19
C CYS A 180 -4.15 -4.54 12.82
N ARG A 181 -5.04 -4.16 11.89
CA ARG A 181 -6.09 -5.04 11.38
C ARG A 181 -6.15 -4.98 9.87
N TRP A 182 -5.86 -6.08 9.18
CA TRP A 182 -6.05 -6.21 7.74
C TRP A 182 -7.21 -7.13 7.46
N SER A 183 -8.25 -6.60 6.83
CA SER A 183 -9.40 -7.38 6.37
C SER A 183 -9.27 -7.53 4.86
N ILE A 184 -9.05 -8.75 4.41
CA ILE A 184 -8.87 -9.09 3.01
C ILE A 184 -10.20 -9.60 2.48
N GLY A 185 -10.66 -9.08 1.35
CA GLY A 185 -11.91 -9.49 0.72
C GLY A 185 -11.82 -9.47 -0.80
N GLY A 186 -12.18 -10.59 -1.43
CA GLY A 186 -12.32 -10.67 -2.89
C GLY A 186 -13.56 -9.93 -3.40
N ALA A 187 -13.48 -9.43 -4.64
CA ALA A 187 -14.67 -9.05 -5.40
C ALA A 187 -15.65 -10.23 -5.42
N SER A 188 -16.95 -9.95 -5.34
CA SER A 188 -18.02 -10.94 -5.30
C SER A 188 -17.80 -12.08 -6.31
N GLY A 189 -17.60 -13.31 -5.81
CA GLY A 189 -17.32 -14.51 -6.61
C GLY A 189 -15.93 -15.15 -6.44
N GLY A 190 -15.05 -14.58 -5.61
CA GLY A 190 -13.70 -15.12 -5.38
C GLY A 190 -13.63 -16.47 -4.66
N GLY A 191 -12.59 -17.26 -4.97
CA GLY A 191 -12.27 -18.50 -4.25
C GLY A 191 -11.50 -18.28 -2.94
N PRO A 192 -11.10 -19.36 -2.23
CA PRO A 192 -10.26 -19.32 -1.05
C PRO A 192 -9.03 -18.40 -1.17
N LEU A 193 -8.62 -17.75 -0.09
CA LEU A 193 -7.38 -16.98 -0.01
C LEU A 193 -6.28 -17.84 0.60
N THR A 194 -5.09 -17.80 0.01
CA THR A 194 -3.88 -18.39 0.57
C THR A 194 -2.99 -17.29 1.14
N LEU A 195 -2.63 -17.37 2.43
CA LEU A 195 -1.68 -16.48 3.10
C LEU A 195 -0.36 -17.23 3.38
N VAL A 196 0.76 -16.58 3.05
CA VAL A 196 2.11 -17.10 3.28
C VAL A 196 2.98 -16.04 3.91
N PHE A 197 3.64 -16.37 5.01
CA PHE A 197 4.66 -15.51 5.62
C PHE A 197 6.00 -15.71 4.91
N ALA A 198 6.61 -14.63 4.43
CA ALA A 198 7.97 -14.61 3.90
C ALA A 198 9.00 -14.47 5.01
N ASP A 199 8.68 -13.67 6.04
CA ASP A 199 9.51 -13.45 7.23
C ASP A 199 8.62 -13.31 8.47
N PHE A 200 9.14 -13.72 9.62
CA PHE A 200 8.41 -13.71 10.89
C PHE A 200 9.37 -13.76 12.09
N GLN A 201 9.34 -12.71 12.90
CA GLN A 201 9.99 -12.66 14.19
C GLN A 201 9.21 -11.73 15.13
N MET A 202 8.64 -12.31 16.16
CA MET A 202 7.91 -11.59 17.20
C MET A 202 8.47 -11.95 18.58
N GLU A 203 8.09 -11.18 19.60
CA GLU A 203 8.25 -11.64 20.96
C GLU A 203 7.54 -12.99 21.13
N GLY A 204 8.22 -13.91 21.82
CA GLY A 204 7.69 -15.23 22.10
C GLY A 204 7.16 -15.31 23.53
N GLY A 205 6.13 -16.10 23.75
CA GLY A 205 5.61 -16.36 25.09
C GLY A 205 4.69 -17.58 25.10
N GLN A 206 4.40 -18.10 26.29
CA GLN A 206 3.46 -19.22 26.42
C GLN A 206 2.08 -18.81 25.87
N GLY A 207 1.59 -19.54 24.87
CA GLY A 207 0.30 -19.25 24.23
C GLY A 207 0.23 -17.94 23.44
N CYS A 208 1.38 -17.33 23.12
CA CYS A 208 1.49 -16.03 22.45
C CYS A 208 0.74 -14.92 23.20
N GLY A 209 0.96 -14.85 24.52
CA GLY A 209 0.29 -13.90 25.41
C GLY A 209 0.75 -12.45 25.29
N PHE A 210 2.00 -12.24 24.85
CA PHE A 210 2.60 -10.93 24.57
C PHE A 210 2.20 -10.51 23.13
N ASP A 211 3.19 -10.42 22.24
CA ASP A 211 2.98 -10.09 20.83
C ASP A 211 2.49 -11.28 20.01
N TYR A 212 1.63 -11.00 19.02
CA TYR A 212 1.14 -12.03 18.12
C TYR A 212 0.56 -11.52 16.81
N VAL A 213 0.49 -12.44 15.84
CA VAL A 213 -0.41 -12.34 14.69
C VAL A 213 -1.49 -13.41 14.79
N ALA A 214 -2.76 -13.01 14.70
CA ALA A 214 -3.91 -13.88 14.67
C ALA A 214 -4.61 -13.84 13.31
N LEU A 215 -5.02 -15.01 12.82
CA LEU A 215 -5.69 -15.20 11.54
C LEU A 215 -7.10 -15.72 11.76
N PHE A 216 -8.07 -15.17 11.04
CA PHE A 216 -9.49 -15.55 11.13
C PHE A 216 -10.07 -15.83 9.73
N ASP A 217 -10.85 -16.91 9.63
CA ASP A 217 -11.47 -17.40 8.39
C ASP A 217 -12.76 -16.65 8.05
N GLY A 218 -12.62 -15.35 7.82
CA GLY A 218 -13.73 -14.45 7.55
C GLY A 218 -13.36 -13.00 7.82
N PRO A 219 -14.29 -12.05 7.58
CA PRO A 219 -13.98 -10.63 7.66
C PRO A 219 -13.91 -10.07 9.08
N THR A 220 -14.33 -10.83 10.11
CA THR A 220 -14.49 -10.36 11.49
C THR A 220 -13.87 -11.33 12.51
N VAL A 221 -13.64 -10.85 13.74
CA VAL A 221 -13.12 -11.65 14.86
C VAL A 221 -14.09 -12.73 15.36
N SER A 222 -15.35 -12.68 14.92
CA SER A 222 -16.34 -13.73 15.21
C SER A 222 -16.19 -14.95 14.31
N ALA A 223 -15.41 -14.84 13.22
CA ALA A 223 -15.12 -15.96 12.34
C ALA A 223 -14.17 -16.99 13.02
N PRO A 224 -14.11 -18.24 12.53
CA PRO A 224 -13.20 -19.25 13.07
C PRO A 224 -11.75 -18.78 13.06
N ARG A 225 -11.06 -18.87 14.20
CA ARG A 225 -9.63 -18.51 14.28
C ARG A 225 -8.78 -19.64 13.69
N LEU A 226 -8.07 -19.34 12.61
CA LEU A 226 -7.18 -20.27 11.91
C LEU A 226 -5.85 -20.46 12.66
N GLY A 227 -5.39 -19.42 13.38
CA GLY A 227 -4.18 -19.51 14.17
C GLY A 227 -3.86 -18.25 14.96
N ARG A 228 -2.92 -18.39 15.91
CA ARG A 228 -2.26 -17.30 16.64
C ARG A 228 -0.79 -17.66 16.75
N TYR A 229 0.08 -16.77 16.29
CA TYR A 229 1.50 -17.05 16.12
C TYR A 229 2.35 -15.95 16.74
N CYS A 230 3.51 -16.34 17.28
CA CYS A 230 4.49 -15.49 17.94
C CYS A 230 5.87 -16.17 17.92
N GLY A 231 6.91 -15.51 18.45
CA GLY A 231 8.29 -16.01 18.41
C GLY A 231 8.91 -15.94 17.01
N SER A 232 9.94 -16.75 16.76
CA SER A 232 10.74 -16.73 15.53
C SER A 232 10.45 -17.89 14.56
N ALA A 233 9.53 -18.78 14.91
CA ALA A 233 9.11 -19.86 14.03
C ALA A 233 8.11 -19.31 13.00
N ARG A 234 8.40 -19.53 11.71
CA ARG A 234 7.55 -19.02 10.64
C ARG A 234 6.17 -19.71 10.66
N PRO A 235 5.05 -18.97 10.63
CA PRO A 235 3.73 -19.57 10.60
C PRO A 235 3.54 -20.45 9.35
N PRO A 236 2.74 -21.52 9.44
CA PRO A 236 2.44 -22.36 8.29
C PRO A 236 1.62 -21.62 7.24
N ARG A 237 1.68 -22.10 6.00
CA ARG A 237 0.78 -21.66 4.92
C ARG A 237 -0.66 -21.84 5.38
N THR A 238 -1.45 -20.77 5.25
CA THR A 238 -2.86 -20.75 5.67
C THR A 238 -3.74 -20.60 4.43
N ILE A 239 -4.83 -21.36 4.37
CA ILE A 239 -5.85 -21.26 3.31
C ILE A 239 -7.19 -21.03 4.00
N SER A 240 -7.90 -19.95 3.64
CA SER A 240 -9.24 -19.68 4.14
C SER A 240 -10.27 -20.61 3.48
N SER A 241 -11.43 -20.82 4.11
CA SER A 241 -12.57 -21.51 3.48
C SER A 241 -13.45 -20.54 2.66
N THR A 242 -13.29 -19.23 2.90
CA THR A 242 -14.05 -18.15 2.26
C THR A 242 -13.14 -17.21 1.46
N PRO A 243 -13.65 -16.34 0.58
CA PRO A 243 -12.84 -15.27 -0.05
C PRO A 243 -12.49 -14.11 0.90
N HIS A 244 -12.57 -14.35 2.20
CA HIS A 244 -12.30 -13.37 3.24
C HIS A 244 -11.30 -13.90 4.26
N LEU A 245 -10.38 -13.05 4.68
CA LEU A 245 -9.42 -13.36 5.73
C LEU A 245 -9.21 -12.10 6.57
N LEU A 246 -9.28 -12.22 7.89
CA LEU A 246 -8.92 -11.14 8.81
C LEU A 246 -7.60 -11.50 9.49
N ILE A 247 -6.67 -10.55 9.45
CA ILE A 247 -5.36 -10.63 10.07
C ILE A 247 -5.28 -9.55 11.14
N ILE A 248 -4.94 -9.92 12.36
CA ILE A 248 -4.75 -8.99 13.47
C ILE A 248 -3.33 -9.16 13.99
N PHE A 249 -2.57 -8.07 14.02
CA PHE A 249 -1.32 -7.98 14.75
C PHE A 249 -1.53 -7.17 16.02
N LYS A 250 -1.03 -7.68 17.15
CA LYS A 250 -0.95 -6.93 18.40
C LYS A 250 0.44 -7.05 19.01
N SER A 251 0.92 -5.96 19.60
CA SER A 251 2.06 -5.95 20.52
C SER A 251 1.68 -5.40 21.89
N ASP A 252 2.42 -5.78 22.92
CA ASP A 252 2.29 -5.24 24.28
C ASP A 252 3.25 -4.06 24.53
N PHE A 253 3.37 -3.62 25.78
CA PHE A 253 4.08 -2.38 26.14
C PHE A 253 5.61 -2.49 25.99
N ASN A 254 6.18 -3.68 25.79
CA ASN A 254 7.62 -3.84 25.64
C ASN A 254 8.02 -4.94 24.62
N ILE A 255 9.34 -4.99 24.33
CA ILE A 255 9.98 -6.05 23.53
C ILE A 255 9.42 -6.23 22.10
N GLY A 256 9.75 -5.30 21.20
CA GLY A 256 9.47 -5.48 19.77
C GLY A 256 10.48 -6.37 19.03
N GLY A 257 9.98 -7.29 18.19
CA GLY A 257 10.76 -8.03 17.18
C GLY A 257 10.79 -7.33 15.82
N ARG A 258 11.56 -7.85 14.84
CA ARG A 258 11.57 -7.34 13.45
C ARG A 258 10.19 -7.40 12.77
N GLY A 259 9.28 -8.21 13.29
CA GLY A 259 7.93 -8.35 12.82
C GLY A 259 7.77 -9.34 11.68
N PHE A 260 6.91 -9.04 10.73
CA PHE A 260 6.57 -9.99 9.67
C PHE A 260 6.36 -9.32 8.32
N LYS A 261 6.57 -10.13 7.28
CA LYS A 261 6.15 -9.87 5.90
C LYS A 261 5.38 -11.08 5.41
N ALA A 262 4.17 -10.85 4.89
CA ALA A 262 3.29 -11.88 4.38
C ALA A 262 2.68 -11.48 3.04
N HIS A 263 2.28 -12.47 2.26
CA HIS A 263 1.60 -12.29 1.00
C HIS A 263 0.31 -13.10 0.97
N PHE A 264 -0.76 -12.53 0.43
CA PHE A 264 -2.01 -13.24 0.16
C PHE A 264 -2.26 -13.38 -1.34
N TYR A 265 -2.96 -14.43 -1.73
CA TYR A 265 -3.36 -14.71 -3.11
C TYR A 265 -4.74 -15.39 -3.14
N SER A 266 -5.57 -15.08 -4.13
CA SER A 266 -6.80 -15.83 -4.40
C SER A 266 -6.46 -17.15 -5.08
N ALA A 267 -7.12 -18.23 -4.68
CA ALA A 267 -6.88 -19.56 -5.19
C ALA A 267 -7.23 -19.63 -6.69
N GLY A 268 -6.20 -19.78 -7.51
CA GLY A 268 -6.31 -20.09 -8.95
C GLY A 268 -6.04 -18.94 -9.92
N GLU A 269 -6.07 -17.67 -9.46
CA GLU A 269 -5.86 -16.51 -10.33
C GLU A 269 -5.08 -15.41 -9.61
N CYS A 270 -3.89 -15.12 -10.12
CA CYS A 270 -3.03 -14.03 -9.64
C CYS A 270 -2.93 -13.01 -10.78
N GLN A 271 -3.91 -12.10 -10.89
CA GLN A 271 -3.94 -11.10 -11.97
C GLN A 271 -3.52 -9.72 -11.46
N GLU A 272 -2.61 -9.07 -12.17
CA GLU A 272 -2.11 -7.72 -11.89
C GLU A 272 -2.10 -6.87 -13.16
N VAL A 273 -2.41 -5.57 -13.04
CA VAL A 273 -2.42 -4.62 -14.16
C VAL A 273 -1.47 -3.47 -13.87
N PHE A 274 -0.56 -3.22 -14.80
CA PHE A 274 0.39 -2.10 -14.73
C PHE A 274 0.10 -1.08 -15.82
N THR A 275 0.08 0.20 -15.45
CA THR A 275 -0.14 1.32 -16.37
C THR A 275 1.03 2.31 -16.42
N THR A 276 2.05 2.09 -15.60
CA THR A 276 3.26 2.92 -15.52
C THR A 276 4.26 2.52 -16.61
N ILE A 277 5.01 3.48 -17.16
CA ILE A 277 6.02 3.23 -18.22
C ILE A 277 7.25 2.44 -17.76
N LYS A 278 7.33 2.08 -16.49
CA LYS A 278 8.36 1.19 -15.95
C LYS A 278 7.80 0.49 -14.72
N GLY A 279 8.32 -0.69 -14.40
CA GLY A 279 7.93 -1.43 -13.21
C GLY A 279 8.72 -2.72 -13.07
N ASN A 280 8.42 -3.45 -12.00
CA ASN A 280 8.95 -4.79 -11.76
C ASN A 280 7.90 -5.63 -11.03
N PHE A 281 8.00 -6.95 -11.17
CA PHE A 281 7.16 -7.93 -10.50
C PHE A 281 7.87 -9.27 -10.46
N SER A 282 7.43 -10.15 -9.57
CA SER A 282 7.99 -11.48 -9.38
C SER A 282 6.89 -12.53 -9.30
N SER A 283 7.24 -13.79 -9.54
CA SER A 283 6.33 -14.90 -9.26
C SER A 283 5.97 -14.97 -7.77
N PRO A 284 4.80 -15.53 -7.41
CA PRO A 284 4.41 -15.67 -6.01
C PRO A 284 5.49 -16.34 -5.16
N GLN A 285 5.70 -15.80 -3.95
CA GLN A 285 6.66 -16.28 -2.94
C GLN A 285 8.16 -16.15 -3.29
N TYR A 286 8.52 -15.62 -4.47
CA TYR A 286 9.92 -15.42 -4.87
C TYR A 286 10.73 -14.71 -3.76
N PRO A 287 11.94 -15.17 -3.40
CA PRO A 287 12.73 -16.23 -4.04
C PRO A 287 12.44 -17.65 -3.51
N ASN A 288 11.40 -17.83 -2.69
CA ASN A 288 10.92 -19.16 -2.29
C ASN A 288 10.11 -19.80 -3.43
N PHE A 289 9.74 -21.07 -3.24
CA PHE A 289 9.10 -21.83 -4.30
C PHE A 289 7.68 -21.34 -4.58
N TYR A 290 7.33 -21.15 -5.86
CA TYR A 290 5.98 -20.79 -6.24
C TYR A 290 4.98 -21.92 -5.95
N PRO A 291 3.70 -21.62 -5.70
CA PRO A 291 2.66 -22.65 -5.60
C PRO A 291 2.42 -23.43 -6.90
N ASN A 292 2.00 -24.67 -6.74
CA ASN A 292 1.49 -25.52 -7.82
C ASN A 292 0.06 -25.10 -8.20
N ASN A 293 -0.38 -25.43 -9.42
CA ASN A 293 -1.71 -25.14 -9.98
C ASN A 293 -2.05 -23.66 -10.07
N LEU A 294 -1.08 -22.81 -10.40
CA LEU A 294 -1.29 -21.39 -10.60
C LEU A 294 -1.56 -21.06 -12.06
N LYS A 295 -2.43 -20.06 -12.25
CA LYS A 295 -2.48 -19.25 -13.47
C LYS A 295 -2.37 -17.77 -13.06
N CYS A 296 -1.17 -17.22 -13.12
CA CYS A 296 -0.95 -15.79 -12.87
C CYS A 296 -0.88 -15.01 -14.18
N GLN A 297 -1.36 -13.78 -14.17
CA GLN A 297 -1.36 -12.87 -15.31
C GLN A 297 -0.86 -11.48 -14.89
N TRP A 298 0.08 -10.91 -15.64
CA TRP A 298 0.53 -9.53 -15.48
C TRP A 298 0.27 -8.78 -16.78
N SER A 299 -0.69 -7.86 -16.77
CA SER A 299 -1.11 -7.05 -17.92
C SER A 299 -0.48 -5.67 -17.85
N ILE A 300 0.45 -5.37 -18.75
CA ILE A 300 1.07 -4.05 -18.87
C ILE A 300 0.35 -3.28 -19.98
N GLN A 301 -0.15 -2.09 -19.66
CA GLN A 301 -1.00 -1.26 -20.54
C GLN A 301 -0.48 0.18 -20.53
N LEU A 302 0.31 0.53 -21.54
CA LEU A 302 0.94 1.85 -21.64
C LEU A 302 0.13 2.79 -22.53
N PRO A 303 0.40 4.11 -22.51
CA PRO A 303 -0.17 5.04 -23.47
C PRO A 303 0.14 4.65 -24.92
N LEU A 304 -0.69 5.11 -25.85
CA LEU A 304 -0.45 4.91 -27.28
C LEU A 304 0.90 5.50 -27.70
N GLY A 305 1.64 4.77 -28.54
CA GLY A 305 2.98 5.15 -28.99
C GLY A 305 4.14 4.50 -28.21
N TYR A 306 3.87 3.90 -27.05
CA TYR A 306 4.85 3.13 -26.27
C TYR A 306 4.88 1.65 -26.68
N ARG A 307 6.00 0.98 -26.40
CA ARG A 307 6.18 -0.48 -26.57
C ARG A 307 6.82 -1.05 -25.32
N VAL A 308 6.21 -2.08 -24.75
CA VAL A 308 6.68 -2.68 -23.52
C VAL A 308 7.91 -3.53 -23.81
N LYS A 309 9.05 -3.17 -23.21
CA LYS A 309 10.27 -3.97 -23.18
C LYS A 309 10.48 -4.58 -21.80
N VAL A 310 10.52 -5.91 -21.76
CA VAL A 310 10.67 -6.73 -20.55
C VAL A 310 12.08 -7.26 -20.44
N PHE A 311 12.64 -7.20 -19.23
CA PHE A 311 13.93 -7.74 -18.84
C PHE A 311 13.74 -8.76 -17.72
N PHE A 312 14.27 -9.96 -17.90
CA PHE A 312 14.26 -10.99 -16.87
C PHE A 312 15.51 -10.83 -16.00
N LEU A 313 15.30 -10.63 -14.70
CA LEU A 313 16.37 -10.45 -13.73
C LEU A 313 16.81 -11.78 -13.12
N ASP A 314 15.85 -12.67 -12.88
CA ASP A 314 16.06 -14.05 -12.44
C ASP A 314 14.91 -14.92 -12.96
N MET A 315 15.18 -16.18 -13.31
CA MET A 315 14.16 -17.18 -13.64
C MET A 315 14.67 -18.58 -13.35
N GLU A 316 13.88 -19.32 -12.58
CA GLU A 316 14.01 -20.74 -12.35
C GLU A 316 12.61 -21.35 -12.22
N LEU A 317 12.11 -21.93 -13.30
CA LEU A 317 10.87 -22.73 -13.35
C LEU A 317 11.21 -24.23 -13.50
N GLU A 318 10.22 -25.11 -13.44
CA GLU A 318 10.39 -26.50 -13.86
C GLU A 318 10.96 -26.56 -15.29
N GLY A 319 11.83 -27.53 -15.55
CA GLY A 319 12.55 -27.64 -16.82
C GLY A 319 11.66 -28.11 -17.97
N ARG A 320 12.28 -28.25 -19.14
CA ARG A 320 11.62 -28.80 -20.32
C ARG A 320 11.14 -30.23 -20.07
N SER A 321 10.01 -30.57 -20.68
CA SER A 321 9.54 -31.95 -20.79
C SER A 321 10.58 -32.80 -21.50
N SER A 322 10.97 -33.91 -20.88
CA SER A 322 11.88 -34.88 -21.48
C SER A 322 11.26 -35.59 -22.69
N LEU A 323 9.94 -35.53 -22.84
CA LEU A 323 9.18 -36.17 -23.93
C LEU A 323 9.09 -35.27 -25.16
N THR A 324 8.78 -33.99 -24.99
CA THR A 324 8.53 -33.06 -26.11
C THR A 324 9.69 -32.09 -26.36
N GLY A 325 10.59 -31.94 -25.39
CA GLY A 325 11.58 -30.86 -25.37
C GLY A 325 10.97 -29.46 -25.14
N GLY A 326 9.66 -29.36 -24.90
CA GLY A 326 8.92 -28.11 -24.72
C GLY A 326 8.72 -27.72 -23.26
N CYS A 327 8.25 -26.49 -23.04
CA CYS A 327 7.87 -25.97 -21.73
C CYS A 327 6.41 -26.34 -21.38
N ASP A 328 6.15 -27.64 -21.26
CA ASP A 328 4.79 -28.17 -21.09
C ASP A 328 4.30 -28.18 -19.64
N TYR A 329 5.25 -28.25 -18.70
CA TYR A 329 4.98 -28.15 -17.27
C TYR A 329 4.83 -26.67 -16.88
N ASP A 330 5.59 -26.22 -15.88
CA ASP A 330 5.62 -24.83 -15.48
C ASP A 330 6.28 -23.94 -16.54
N HIS A 331 5.59 -22.86 -16.90
CA HIS A 331 6.12 -21.94 -17.89
C HIS A 331 5.57 -20.53 -17.72
N LEU A 332 6.39 -19.57 -18.14
CA LEU A 332 5.99 -18.19 -18.31
C LEU A 332 5.84 -17.91 -19.81
N SER A 333 4.70 -17.37 -20.22
CA SER A 333 4.44 -16.95 -21.60
C SER A 333 4.26 -15.44 -21.67
N ALA A 334 4.73 -14.81 -22.75
CA ALA A 334 4.43 -13.41 -23.05
C ALA A 334 3.64 -13.31 -24.35
N PHE A 335 2.53 -12.58 -24.32
CA PHE A 335 1.65 -12.34 -25.45
C PHE A 335 1.62 -10.85 -25.77
N ASP A 336 1.79 -10.52 -27.04
CA ASP A 336 1.64 -9.16 -27.54
C ASP A 336 0.16 -8.75 -27.52
N GLY A 337 -0.12 -7.60 -26.93
CA GLY A 337 -1.47 -7.17 -26.62
C GLY A 337 -1.86 -7.44 -25.17
N GLY A 338 -3.17 -7.49 -24.92
CA GLY A 338 -3.73 -7.63 -23.56
C GLY A 338 -4.39 -8.99 -23.28
N SER A 339 -4.22 -10.00 -24.13
CA SER A 339 -4.90 -11.29 -23.99
C SER A 339 -4.06 -12.47 -24.48
N GLU A 340 -4.36 -13.68 -24.00
CA GLU A 340 -3.73 -14.93 -24.43
C GLU A 340 -4.07 -15.31 -25.89
N ASN A 341 -5.07 -14.65 -26.50
CA ASN A 341 -5.36 -14.75 -27.93
C ASN A 341 -4.42 -13.90 -28.79
N GLY A 342 -3.57 -13.07 -28.16
CA GLY A 342 -2.56 -12.26 -28.83
C GLY A 342 -1.40 -13.09 -29.40
N SER A 343 -0.50 -12.44 -30.12
CA SER A 343 0.68 -13.11 -30.70
C SER A 343 1.65 -13.52 -29.58
N LEU A 344 1.97 -14.81 -29.49
CA LEU A 344 2.96 -15.32 -28.52
C LEU A 344 4.36 -14.79 -28.88
N LEU A 345 4.93 -13.98 -27.99
CA LEU A 345 6.29 -13.43 -28.13
C LEU A 345 7.35 -14.38 -27.57
N GLY A 346 6.97 -15.24 -26.63
CA GLY A 346 7.84 -16.27 -26.12
C GLY A 346 7.21 -17.07 -24.99
N ARG A 347 7.80 -18.25 -24.74
CA ARG A 347 7.41 -19.19 -23.69
C ARG A 347 8.68 -19.79 -23.10
N TRP A 348 8.85 -19.69 -21.79
CA TRP A 348 10.08 -20.01 -21.08
C TRP A 348 9.82 -20.90 -19.89
N CYS A 349 10.80 -21.74 -19.58
CA CYS A 349 10.82 -22.66 -18.45
C CYS A 349 12.29 -22.92 -18.06
N GLY A 350 12.53 -23.66 -16.97
CA GLY A 350 13.89 -23.95 -16.50
C GLY A 350 14.68 -22.70 -16.07
N ARG A 351 16.00 -22.72 -16.32
CA ARG A 351 16.95 -21.62 -16.07
C ARG A 351 17.51 -21.04 -17.38
N GLU A 352 16.65 -20.88 -18.38
CA GLU A 352 17.09 -20.42 -19.69
C GLU A 352 17.65 -18.99 -19.62
N SER A 353 18.62 -18.67 -20.48
CA SER A 353 19.14 -17.30 -20.60
C SER A 353 18.14 -16.48 -21.42
N LEU A 354 17.57 -15.45 -20.81
CA LEU A 354 16.41 -14.77 -21.35
C LEU A 354 16.82 -13.44 -21.97
N ALA A 355 16.78 -13.38 -23.30
CA ALA A 355 16.87 -12.12 -24.00
C ALA A 355 15.65 -11.24 -23.65
N PRO A 356 15.82 -9.91 -23.52
CA PRO A 356 14.69 -9.00 -23.33
C PRO A 356 13.67 -9.13 -24.46
N VAL A 357 12.38 -9.11 -24.11
CA VAL A 357 11.27 -9.18 -25.07
C VAL A 357 10.65 -7.81 -25.24
N THR A 358 10.31 -7.43 -26.47
CA THR A 358 9.64 -6.15 -26.75
C THR A 358 8.30 -6.42 -27.45
N SER A 359 7.20 -5.93 -26.89
CA SER A 359 5.87 -6.00 -27.52
C SER A 359 5.85 -5.23 -28.84
N HIS A 360 4.93 -5.51 -29.76
CA HIS A 360 4.68 -4.63 -30.92
C HIS A 360 3.58 -3.61 -30.64
N SER A 361 2.73 -3.87 -29.64
CA SER A 361 1.68 -2.95 -29.19
C SER A 361 2.05 -2.21 -27.89
N ASN A 362 1.20 -1.27 -27.47
CA ASN A 362 1.29 -0.62 -26.16
C ASN A 362 0.78 -1.50 -25.00
N ARG A 363 0.48 -2.77 -25.28
CA ARG A 363 -0.01 -3.74 -24.30
C ARG A 363 0.85 -5.00 -24.35
N LEU A 364 1.11 -5.57 -23.18
CA LEU A 364 1.79 -6.85 -23.07
C LEU A 364 1.15 -7.66 -21.94
N LEU A 365 0.89 -8.93 -22.17
CA LEU A 365 0.42 -9.86 -21.16
C LEU A 365 1.51 -10.89 -20.88
N LEU A 366 1.91 -11.05 -19.62
CA LEU A 366 2.69 -12.20 -19.17
C LEU A 366 1.80 -13.16 -18.39
N VAL A 367 1.94 -14.47 -18.63
CA VAL A 367 1.13 -15.51 -17.98
C VAL A 367 2.03 -16.61 -17.43
N LEU A 368 2.02 -16.81 -16.12
CA LEU A 368 2.65 -17.96 -15.47
C LEU A 368 1.60 -19.06 -15.33
N HIS A 369 1.90 -20.23 -15.86
CA HIS A 369 1.15 -21.45 -15.63
C HIS A 369 2.03 -22.43 -14.84
N THR A 370 1.48 -22.99 -13.75
CA THR A 370 2.14 -24.06 -12.99
C THR A 370 1.26 -25.30 -12.90
N ASP A 371 1.88 -26.48 -12.95
CA ASP A 371 1.20 -27.76 -12.90
C ASP A 371 1.01 -28.25 -11.45
N ARG A 372 0.66 -29.53 -11.24
CA ARG A 372 0.42 -30.09 -9.89
C ARG A 372 1.70 -30.38 -9.11
N ASN A 373 2.85 -30.40 -9.76
CA ASN A 373 4.10 -30.96 -9.28
C ASN A 373 5.24 -29.92 -9.32
N THR A 374 6.41 -30.31 -8.84
CA THR A 374 7.71 -29.63 -8.98
C THR A 374 7.73 -28.09 -9.06
N ALA A 375 7.52 -27.41 -7.94
CA ALA A 375 7.84 -25.98 -7.86
C ALA A 375 9.35 -25.69 -7.81
N LYS A 376 9.73 -24.49 -8.28
CA LYS A 376 11.07 -23.90 -8.19
C LYS A 376 10.99 -22.47 -7.65
N ARG A 377 12.13 -21.78 -7.53
CA ARG A 377 12.22 -20.43 -6.95
C ARG A 377 11.42 -19.35 -7.70
N GLY A 378 11.07 -19.59 -8.96
CA GLY A 378 10.26 -18.68 -9.75
C GLY A 378 11.09 -17.63 -10.47
N PHE A 379 10.56 -16.42 -10.64
CA PHE A 379 11.21 -15.38 -11.44
C PHE A 379 11.06 -13.97 -10.83
N SER A 380 11.94 -13.08 -11.28
CA SER A 380 11.86 -11.63 -11.07
C SER A 380 12.05 -10.91 -12.41
N ILE A 381 11.18 -9.97 -12.70
CA ILE A 381 11.08 -9.27 -13.99
C ILE A 381 11.02 -7.77 -13.77
N SER A 382 11.65 -7.02 -14.67
CA SER A 382 11.43 -5.58 -14.82
C SER A 382 10.98 -5.25 -16.24
N TYR A 383 10.30 -4.12 -16.42
CA TYR A 383 9.92 -3.64 -17.74
C TYR A 383 10.04 -2.12 -17.85
N VAL A 384 10.14 -1.64 -19.09
CA VAL A 384 10.03 -0.22 -19.47
C VAL A 384 9.16 -0.09 -20.72
N GLY A 385 8.64 1.10 -20.98
CA GLY A 385 7.78 1.44 -22.11
C GLY A 385 8.46 2.15 -23.26
#